data_AF-A0A8H5J8Z7-F1
#
_entry.id   AF-A0A8H5J8Z7-F1
#
_cell.length_a   1.000
_cell.length_b   1.000
_cell.length_c   1.000
_cell.angle_alpha   90.00
_cell.angle_beta   90.00
_cell.angle_gamma   90.00
#
_symmetry.space_group_name_H-M   'P 1'
#
loop_
_entity.id
_entity.type
_entity.pdbx_description
1 polymer ?
#
loop_
_entity_poly.entity_id
_entity_poly.type
_entity_poly.pdbx_seq_one_letter_code
_entity_poly.pdbx_strand_id
1 'polypeptide(L)'
;MLTSPAQISTTETRRIQRAFYRYQLFCNLFGAVIRKRHDNGTNDERLQRFLRNFEPWEIEEILCINEFVQDKYKDVLDDVTWDFHPDDPETRVRRKDLFTLLRTYGAELFDKSYIIGMSSLGLTALSAIFEAQGQVALIELVSQHVAALDGDWLFEATKHHKRRGRLFTDSDEAPDSQEPMPFRGDGEHLPPLAWVFARKDTYSNLYGAYSIRSLREWGYVMWDASRLTSSGGADILNIEWEDFCTESEDDL
;
A
#
# COMPACT_ATOMS: atom_id res chain seq x y z
N MET A 1 8.73 21.09 -7.80
CA MET A 1 7.78 20.36 -8.67
C MET A 1 8.58 19.32 -9.44
N LEU A 2 8.26 18.04 -9.28
CA LEU A 2 8.90 16.95 -10.02
C LEU A 2 8.65 17.10 -11.52
N THR A 3 9.69 17.04 -12.35
CA THR A 3 9.52 17.01 -13.81
C THR A 3 9.13 15.60 -14.23
N SER A 4 7.97 15.42 -14.86
CA SER A 4 7.51 14.11 -15.37
C SER A 4 8.32 13.70 -16.61
N PRO A 5 9.07 12.59 -16.57
CA PRO A 5 9.79 12.07 -17.74
C PRO A 5 8.85 11.49 -18.80
N ALA A 6 9.22 11.61 -20.07
CA ALA A 6 8.39 11.22 -21.21
C ALA A 6 8.15 9.70 -21.36
N GLN A 7 8.94 8.83 -20.71
CA GLN A 7 8.79 7.37 -20.80
C GLN A 7 9.29 6.66 -19.55
N ILE A 8 8.64 5.56 -19.19
CA ILE A 8 9.06 4.64 -18.11
C ILE A 8 10.17 3.71 -18.61
N SER A 9 11.23 3.51 -17.83
CA SER A 9 12.32 2.63 -18.24
C SER A 9 11.95 1.16 -18.11
N THR A 10 12.72 0.26 -18.74
CA THR A 10 12.49 -1.19 -18.62
C THR A 10 12.64 -1.67 -17.17
N THR A 11 13.58 -1.10 -16.41
CA THR A 11 13.77 -1.45 -14.99
C THR A 11 12.57 -1.03 -14.16
N GLU A 12 12.11 0.20 -14.32
CA GLU A 12 10.93 0.73 -13.62
C GLU A 12 9.68 -0.07 -13.94
N THR A 13 9.49 -0.40 -15.23
CA THR A 13 8.39 -1.26 -15.69
C THR A 13 8.40 -2.61 -14.98
N ARG A 14 9.57 -3.26 -14.87
CA ARG A 14 9.70 -4.55 -14.18
C ARG A 14 9.42 -4.44 -12.69
N ARG A 15 9.93 -3.40 -12.02
CA ARG A 15 9.66 -3.14 -10.58
C ARG A 15 8.16 -2.97 -10.34
N ILE A 16 7.49 -2.15 -11.14
CA ILE A 16 6.04 -1.91 -11.04
C ILE A 16 5.25 -3.19 -11.30
N GLN A 17 5.53 -3.92 -12.38
CA GLN A 17 4.86 -5.19 -12.68
C GLN A 17 5.00 -6.19 -11.54
N ARG A 18 6.22 -6.36 -11.04
CA ARG A 18 6.51 -7.26 -9.92
C ARG A 18 5.79 -6.85 -8.64
N ALA A 19 5.76 -5.56 -8.34
CA ALA A 19 5.03 -5.02 -7.19
C ALA A 19 3.53 -5.32 -7.28
N PHE A 20 2.91 -5.12 -8.45
CA PHE A 20 1.52 -5.49 -8.69
C PHE A 20 1.28 -7.00 -8.53
N TYR A 21 2.16 -7.86 -9.05
CA TYR A 21 2.04 -9.31 -8.87
C TYR A 21 2.13 -9.72 -7.40
N ARG A 22 3.09 -9.15 -6.65
CA ARG A 22 3.26 -9.41 -5.22
C ARG A 22 2.06 -8.92 -4.41
N TYR A 23 1.55 -7.73 -4.72
CA TYR A 23 0.33 -7.18 -4.12
C TYR A 23 -0.88 -8.09 -4.39
N GLN A 24 -1.09 -8.55 -5.63
CA GLN A 24 -2.19 -9.47 -5.93
C GLN A 24 -2.04 -10.81 -5.20
N LEU A 25 -0.82 -11.36 -5.15
CA LEU A 25 -0.53 -12.58 -4.40
C LEU A 25 -0.85 -12.40 -2.92
N PHE A 26 -0.51 -11.24 -2.37
CA PHE A 26 -0.81 -10.86 -1.01
C PHE A 26 -2.32 -10.82 -0.73
N CYS A 27 -3.10 -10.13 -1.57
CA CYS A 27 -4.57 -10.13 -1.50
C CYS A 27 -5.15 -11.55 -1.56
N ASN A 28 -4.63 -12.41 -2.44
CA ASN A 28 -5.11 -13.79 -2.58
C ASN A 28 -4.88 -14.65 -1.32
N LEU A 29 -3.80 -14.39 -0.58
CA LEU A 29 -3.42 -15.18 0.59
C LEU A 29 -4.04 -14.66 1.89
N PHE A 30 -4.30 -13.35 1.96
CA PHE A 30 -4.55 -12.66 3.22
C PHE A 30 -5.70 -11.64 3.16
N GLY A 31 -6.35 -11.45 2.01
CA GLY A 31 -7.44 -10.51 1.83
C GLY A 31 -8.70 -10.84 2.63
N ALA A 32 -9.66 -9.91 2.65
CA ALA A 32 -10.86 -9.99 3.49
C ALA A 32 -11.66 -11.29 3.29
N VAL A 33 -11.71 -11.82 2.07
CA VAL A 33 -12.40 -13.09 1.75
C VAL A 33 -11.77 -14.27 2.50
N ILE A 34 -10.44 -14.28 2.64
CA ILE A 34 -9.70 -15.35 3.31
C ILE A 34 -9.71 -15.13 4.82
N ARG A 35 -9.56 -13.90 5.31
CA ARG A 35 -9.63 -13.58 6.74
C ARG A 35 -10.97 -13.96 7.36
N LYS A 36 -12.08 -13.73 6.67
CA LYS A 36 -13.43 -14.17 7.13
C LYS A 36 -13.55 -15.70 7.28
N ARG A 37 -12.67 -16.49 6.66
CA ARG A 37 -12.68 -17.96 6.71
C ARG A 37 -11.77 -18.55 7.79
N HIS A 38 -10.86 -17.77 8.37
CA HIS A 38 -9.86 -18.26 9.33
C HIS A 38 -10.02 -17.57 10.68
N ASP A 39 -10.14 -18.35 11.76
CA ASP A 39 -10.17 -17.84 13.14
C ASP A 39 -8.87 -17.07 13.48
N ASN A 40 -9.07 -15.92 14.13
CA ASN A 40 -8.20 -14.73 14.23
C ASN A 40 -6.78 -14.90 14.84
N GLY A 41 -6.26 -16.11 15.05
CA GLY A 41 -4.95 -16.34 15.67
C GLY A 41 -3.79 -16.61 14.69
N THR A 42 -4.05 -17.13 13.50
CA THR A 42 -3.01 -17.69 12.61
C THR A 42 -2.56 -16.79 11.46
N ASN A 43 -3.30 -15.72 11.18
CA ASN A 43 -3.04 -14.90 9.99
C ASN A 43 -1.78 -14.06 10.14
N ASP A 44 -1.51 -13.49 11.31
CA ASP A 44 -0.34 -12.62 11.51
C ASP A 44 0.97 -13.39 11.41
N GLU A 45 1.04 -14.62 11.94
CA GLU A 45 2.23 -15.47 11.81
C GLU A 45 2.50 -15.90 10.37
N ARG A 46 1.45 -16.27 9.63
CA ARG A 46 1.54 -16.60 8.20
C ARG A 46 2.00 -15.39 7.39
N LEU A 47 1.48 -14.23 7.73
CA LEU A 47 1.80 -12.96 7.11
C LEU A 47 3.26 -12.56 7.35
N GLN A 48 3.76 -12.67 8.59
CA GLN A 48 5.18 -12.48 8.90
C GLN A 48 6.06 -13.44 8.10
N ARG A 49 5.71 -14.73 8.05
CA ARG A 49 6.45 -15.72 7.27
C ARG A 49 6.46 -15.40 5.78
N PHE A 50 5.38 -14.82 5.26
CA PHE A 50 5.32 -14.38 3.87
C PHE A 50 6.27 -13.21 3.61
N LEU A 51 6.22 -12.16 4.45
CA LEU A 51 7.04 -10.97 4.30
C LEU A 51 8.55 -11.28 4.38
N ARG A 52 8.96 -12.27 5.17
CA ARG A 52 10.36 -12.73 5.26
C ARG A 52 10.97 -13.28 3.97
N ASN A 53 10.16 -13.54 2.94
CA ASN A 53 10.68 -13.99 1.64
C ASN A 53 11.09 -12.82 0.74
N PHE A 54 10.95 -11.58 1.22
CA PHE A 54 11.20 -10.37 0.46
C PHE A 54 12.20 -9.49 1.17
N GLU A 55 13.02 -8.82 0.38
CA GLU A 55 13.91 -7.78 0.89
C GLU A 55 13.11 -6.54 1.33
N PRO A 56 13.62 -5.72 2.26
CA PRO A 56 12.91 -4.53 2.75
C PRO A 56 12.36 -3.60 1.66
N TRP A 57 13.13 -3.34 0.60
CA TRP A 57 12.69 -2.51 -0.53
C TRP A 57 11.61 -3.18 -1.36
N GLU A 58 11.57 -4.51 -1.43
CA GLU A 58 10.52 -5.27 -2.13
C GLU A 58 9.21 -5.26 -1.34
N ILE A 59 9.27 -5.19 -0.02
CA ILE A 59 8.08 -4.96 0.82
C ILE A 59 7.57 -3.53 0.61
N GLU A 60 8.47 -2.55 0.53
CA GLU A 60 8.11 -1.17 0.24
C GLU A 60 7.49 -1.01 -1.17
N GLU A 61 7.96 -1.78 -2.16
CA GLU A 61 7.31 -1.87 -3.48
C GLU A 61 5.82 -2.26 -3.35
N ILE A 62 5.51 -3.28 -2.55
CA ILE A 62 4.12 -3.74 -2.30
C ILE A 62 3.31 -2.64 -1.61
N LEU A 63 3.91 -1.96 -0.64
CA LEU A 63 3.26 -0.89 0.12
C LEU A 63 2.95 0.33 -0.77
N CYS A 64 3.81 0.67 -1.73
CA CYS A 64 3.52 1.72 -2.72
C CYS A 64 2.29 1.37 -3.56
N ILE A 65 2.17 0.12 -4.01
CA ILE A 65 0.98 -0.33 -4.74
C ILE A 65 -0.26 -0.30 -3.85
N ASN A 66 -0.15 -0.71 -2.59
CA ASN A 66 -1.27 -0.64 -1.65
C ASN A 66 -1.75 0.80 -1.44
N GLU A 67 -0.84 1.77 -1.27
CA GLU A 67 -1.20 3.18 -1.15
C GLU A 67 -1.94 3.67 -2.41
N PHE A 68 -1.39 3.39 -3.59
CA PHE A 68 -2.04 3.68 -4.87
C PHE A 68 -3.45 3.07 -4.97
N VAL A 69 -3.61 1.80 -4.59
CA VAL A 69 -4.91 1.12 -4.64
C VAL A 69 -5.91 1.76 -3.65
N GLN A 70 -5.46 2.10 -2.45
CA GLN A 70 -6.30 2.77 -1.44
C GLN A 70 -6.76 4.14 -1.92
N ASP A 71 -5.87 4.94 -2.51
CA ASP A 71 -6.20 6.25 -3.10
C ASP A 71 -7.24 6.10 -4.22
N LYS A 72 -7.10 5.05 -5.04
CA LYS A 72 -8.06 4.76 -6.11
C LYS A 72 -9.42 4.33 -5.62
N TYR A 73 -9.48 3.55 -4.54
CA TYR A 73 -10.76 3.25 -3.92
C TYR A 73 -11.36 4.48 -3.25
N LYS A 74 -10.55 5.34 -2.63
CA LYS A 74 -11.00 6.61 -2.07
C LYS A 74 -11.64 7.50 -3.15
N ASP A 75 -10.96 7.72 -4.28
CA ASP A 75 -11.48 8.49 -5.43
C ASP A 75 -12.85 7.94 -5.88
N VAL A 76 -12.94 6.62 -6.10
CA VAL A 76 -14.17 5.95 -6.55
C VAL A 76 -15.30 6.12 -5.55
N LEU A 77 -14.98 5.97 -4.26
CA LEU A 77 -15.94 6.07 -3.19
C LEU A 77 -16.46 7.51 -3.04
N ASP A 78 -15.60 8.51 -3.12
CA ASP A 78 -15.96 9.93 -3.12
C ASP A 78 -16.90 10.25 -4.31
N ASP A 79 -16.62 9.69 -5.50
CA ASP A 79 -17.45 9.88 -6.71
C ASP A 79 -18.86 9.30 -6.59
N VAL A 80 -19.02 8.14 -5.95
CA VAL A 80 -20.33 7.49 -5.81
C VAL A 80 -21.10 7.94 -4.57
N THR A 81 -20.45 8.65 -3.64
CA THR A 81 -21.02 9.04 -2.33
C THR A 81 -22.37 9.74 -2.46
N TRP A 82 -22.48 10.69 -3.38
CA TRP A 82 -23.69 11.49 -3.57
C TRP A 82 -24.87 10.65 -4.10
N ASP A 83 -24.61 9.62 -4.89
CA ASP A 83 -25.65 8.73 -5.45
C ASP A 83 -26.29 7.81 -4.41
N PHE A 84 -25.81 7.85 -3.17
CA PHE A 84 -26.35 7.09 -2.06
C PHE A 84 -27.01 7.95 -0.98
N HIS A 85 -27.19 9.25 -1.24
CA HIS A 85 -27.82 10.13 -0.27
C HIS A 85 -29.27 9.68 0.03
N PRO A 86 -29.70 9.65 1.30
CA PRO A 86 -31.01 9.14 1.72
C PRO A 86 -32.25 9.87 1.13
N ASP A 87 -32.02 11.00 0.46
CA ASP A 87 -33.03 11.85 -0.18
C ASP A 87 -33.28 11.53 -1.66
N ASP A 88 -32.52 10.63 -2.28
CA ASP A 88 -32.81 10.15 -3.64
C ASP A 88 -33.91 9.04 -3.63
N PRO A 89 -35.07 9.25 -4.27
CA PRO A 89 -36.16 8.30 -4.27
C PRO A 89 -35.91 7.02 -5.09
N GLU A 90 -35.09 7.05 -6.15
CA GLU A 90 -34.92 5.91 -7.08
C GLU A 90 -34.02 4.81 -6.50
N THR A 91 -33.04 5.20 -5.70
CA THR A 91 -32.01 4.32 -5.15
C THR A 91 -32.50 3.48 -3.95
N ARG A 92 -33.60 3.88 -3.30
CA ARG A 92 -34.29 3.15 -2.21
C ARG A 92 -34.77 1.75 -2.57
N VAL A 93 -35.03 1.45 -3.84
CA VAL A 93 -35.70 0.20 -4.25
C VAL A 93 -34.73 -0.86 -4.77
N ARG A 94 -33.56 -0.48 -5.31
CA ARG A 94 -32.68 -1.41 -6.05
C ARG A 94 -31.45 -1.93 -5.30
N ARG A 95 -30.99 -1.27 -4.22
CA ARG A 95 -29.67 -1.58 -3.62
C ARG A 95 -29.73 -1.76 -2.09
N LYS A 96 -30.57 -2.69 -1.63
CA LYS A 96 -30.83 -2.94 -0.19
C LYS A 96 -29.58 -3.08 0.67
N ASP A 97 -28.53 -3.71 0.14
CA ASP A 97 -27.37 -4.10 0.93
C ASP A 97 -26.48 -2.88 1.24
N LEU A 98 -26.17 -2.06 0.23
CA LEU A 98 -25.43 -0.81 0.41
C LEU A 98 -26.26 0.30 1.06
N PHE A 99 -27.56 0.39 0.76
CA PHE A 99 -28.45 1.34 1.43
C PHE A 99 -28.59 1.04 2.92
N THR A 100 -28.60 -0.24 3.30
CA THR A 100 -28.60 -0.61 4.71
C THR A 100 -27.29 -0.18 5.36
N LEU A 101 -26.15 -0.37 4.71
CA LEU A 101 -24.85 0.10 5.21
C LEU A 101 -24.78 1.63 5.33
N LEU A 102 -25.22 2.40 4.33
CA LEU A 102 -25.28 3.88 4.39
C LEU A 102 -26.26 4.38 5.42
N ARG A 103 -27.39 3.71 5.62
CA ARG A 103 -28.37 4.07 6.66
C ARG A 103 -27.87 3.72 8.06
N THR A 104 -27.03 2.70 8.19
CA THR A 104 -26.52 2.22 9.49
C THR A 104 -25.29 3.00 9.93
N TYR A 105 -24.42 3.37 8.99
CA TYR A 105 -23.13 4.04 9.26
C TYR A 105 -23.04 5.49 8.74
N GLY A 106 -24.02 5.98 7.98
CA GLY A 106 -23.97 7.35 7.43
C GLY A 106 -22.78 7.60 6.50
N ALA A 107 -22.26 8.83 6.49
CA ALA A 107 -21.01 9.20 5.81
C ALA A 107 -19.76 8.44 6.33
N GLU A 108 -19.90 7.62 7.38
CA GLU A 108 -18.84 6.77 7.93
C GLU A 108 -18.65 5.46 7.15
N LEU A 109 -19.43 5.20 6.09
CA LEU A 109 -19.12 4.14 5.11
C LEU A 109 -17.79 4.39 4.38
N PHE A 110 -17.28 5.61 4.46
CA PHE A 110 -15.97 6.02 3.95
C PHE A 110 -14.88 5.99 5.02
N ASP A 111 -15.15 5.34 6.15
CA ASP A 111 -14.12 5.00 7.12
C ASP A 111 -13.02 4.18 6.44
N LYS A 112 -11.79 4.35 6.93
CA LYS A 112 -10.57 3.71 6.43
C LYS A 112 -10.76 2.19 6.29
N SER A 113 -11.58 1.59 7.15
CA SER A 113 -11.94 0.16 7.14
C SER A 113 -12.53 -0.35 5.81
N TYR A 114 -13.35 0.44 5.11
CA TYR A 114 -13.93 0.04 3.82
C TYR A 114 -12.93 0.16 2.68
N ILE A 115 -12.15 1.24 2.64
CA ILE A 115 -11.05 1.40 1.67
C ILE A 115 -10.07 0.23 1.80
N ILE A 116 -9.70 -0.11 3.03
CA ILE A 116 -8.82 -1.23 3.32
C ILE A 116 -9.44 -2.56 2.89
N GLY A 117 -10.70 -2.81 3.22
CA GLY A 117 -11.39 -4.05 2.90
C GLY A 117 -11.56 -4.25 1.40
N MET A 118 -11.92 -3.20 0.66
CA MET A 118 -12.01 -3.23 -0.81
C MET A 118 -10.62 -3.39 -1.45
N SER A 119 -9.59 -2.71 -0.94
CA SER A 119 -8.20 -2.87 -1.40
C SER A 119 -7.75 -4.33 -1.29
N SER A 120 -8.17 -5.02 -0.23
CA SER A 120 -7.83 -6.43 0.02
C SER A 120 -8.44 -7.42 -0.98
N LEU A 121 -9.40 -7.00 -1.82
CA LEU A 121 -9.99 -7.82 -2.89
C LEU A 121 -9.04 -8.00 -4.09
N GLY A 122 -7.99 -7.18 -4.16
CA GLY A 122 -6.98 -7.24 -5.20
C GLY A 122 -7.35 -6.50 -6.49
N LEU A 123 -6.47 -6.66 -7.47
CA LEU A 123 -6.46 -5.94 -8.73
C LEU A 123 -7.60 -6.34 -9.67
N THR A 124 -8.12 -7.57 -9.57
CA THR A 124 -9.28 -7.97 -10.40
C THR A 124 -10.51 -7.13 -10.08
N ALA A 125 -10.80 -6.91 -8.80
CA ALA A 125 -11.91 -6.06 -8.38
C ALA A 125 -11.68 -4.60 -8.78
N LEU A 126 -10.45 -4.10 -8.59
CA LEU A 126 -10.07 -2.74 -8.96
C LEU A 126 -10.20 -2.51 -10.49
N SER A 127 -9.71 -3.45 -11.31
CA SER A 127 -9.80 -3.36 -12.78
C SER A 127 -11.26 -3.33 -13.23
N ALA A 128 -12.11 -4.19 -12.66
CA ALA A 128 -13.53 -4.21 -12.99
C ALA A 128 -14.21 -2.86 -12.71
N ILE A 129 -13.89 -2.24 -11.57
CA ILE A 129 -14.40 -0.92 -11.18
C ILE A 129 -13.91 0.17 -12.15
N PHE A 130 -12.65 0.11 -12.59
CA PHE A 130 -12.08 1.08 -13.52
C PHE A 130 -12.59 0.93 -14.95
N GLU A 131 -12.92 -0.29 -15.35
CA GLU A 131 -13.51 -0.60 -16.65
C GLU A 131 -15.03 -0.37 -16.69
N ALA A 132 -15.64 0.05 -15.56
CA ALA A 132 -17.07 0.27 -15.47
C ALA A 132 -17.54 1.37 -16.44
N GLN A 133 -18.52 1.03 -17.27
CA GLN A 133 -19.09 1.96 -18.25
C GLN A 133 -20.28 2.71 -17.64
N GLY A 134 -20.00 3.89 -17.08
CA GLY A 134 -20.99 4.83 -16.58
C GLY A 134 -21.41 4.58 -15.13
N GLN A 135 -22.11 5.57 -14.57
CA GLN A 135 -22.37 5.67 -13.14
C GLN A 135 -23.15 4.47 -12.57
N VAL A 136 -24.13 3.95 -13.31
CA VAL A 136 -24.97 2.84 -12.83
C VAL A 136 -24.14 1.56 -12.64
N ALA A 137 -23.27 1.23 -13.61
CA ALA A 137 -22.42 0.05 -13.57
C ALA A 137 -21.35 0.17 -12.49
N LEU A 138 -20.74 1.36 -12.35
CA LEU A 138 -19.78 1.65 -11.28
C LEU A 138 -20.41 1.38 -9.91
N ILE A 139 -21.60 1.95 -9.69
CA ILE A 139 -22.26 1.80 -8.40
C ILE A 139 -22.66 0.34 -8.12
N GLU A 140 -23.11 -0.41 -9.14
CA GLU A 140 -23.41 -1.83 -8.98
C GLU A 140 -22.18 -2.63 -8.59
N LEU A 141 -21.04 -2.38 -9.24
CA LEU A 141 -19.78 -3.04 -8.94
C LEU A 141 -19.27 -2.70 -7.53
N VAL A 142 -19.31 -1.42 -7.14
CA VAL A 142 -18.98 -1.00 -5.77
C VAL A 142 -19.89 -1.72 -4.78
N SER A 143 -21.20 -1.76 -5.04
CA SER A 143 -22.16 -2.43 -4.16
C SER A 143 -21.86 -3.92 -3.97
N GLN A 144 -21.43 -4.62 -5.02
CA GLN A 144 -21.07 -6.03 -4.97
C GLN A 144 -19.74 -6.29 -4.24
N HIS A 145 -18.81 -5.33 -4.29
CA HIS A 145 -17.45 -5.48 -3.76
C HIS A 145 -17.23 -4.75 -2.43
N VAL A 146 -18.25 -4.10 -1.84
CA VAL A 146 -18.07 -3.47 -0.54
C VAL A 146 -17.71 -4.51 0.52
N ALA A 147 -16.55 -4.29 1.14
CA ALA A 147 -16.03 -5.09 2.23
C ALA A 147 -15.36 -4.16 3.24
N ALA A 148 -15.69 -4.33 4.51
CA ALA A 148 -14.95 -3.71 5.60
C ALA A 148 -13.90 -4.67 6.14
N LEU A 149 -12.75 -4.13 6.52
CA LEU A 149 -11.71 -4.84 7.25
C LEU A 149 -11.11 -3.91 8.31
N ASP A 150 -11.12 -4.36 9.56
CA ASP A 150 -10.59 -3.57 10.67
C ASP A 150 -9.05 -3.55 10.66
N GLY A 151 -8.49 -2.35 10.84
CA GLY A 151 -7.06 -2.11 10.91
C GLY A 151 -6.36 -2.16 9.55
N ASP A 152 -5.27 -1.40 9.42
CA ASP A 152 -4.45 -1.36 8.21
C ASP A 152 -3.62 -2.63 8.08
N TRP A 153 -4.28 -3.75 7.77
CA TRP A 153 -3.75 -5.12 7.87
C TRP A 153 -2.39 -5.34 7.22
N LEU A 154 -2.10 -4.71 6.08
CA LEU A 154 -0.78 -4.78 5.44
C LEU A 154 0.25 -3.94 6.22
N PHE A 155 -0.12 -2.72 6.61
CA PHE A 155 0.77 -1.84 7.35
C PHE A 155 1.03 -2.33 8.79
N GLU A 156 0.01 -2.79 9.50
CA GLU A 156 0.10 -3.42 10.83
C GLU A 156 0.98 -4.67 10.80
N ALA A 157 0.95 -5.44 9.69
CA ALA A 157 1.89 -6.54 9.48
C ALA A 157 3.35 -6.09 9.60
N THR A 158 3.67 -4.90 9.09
CA THR A 158 5.04 -4.38 9.15
C THR A 158 5.43 -3.93 10.56
N LYS A 159 4.46 -3.52 11.40
CA LYS A 159 4.70 -3.17 12.82
C LYS A 159 5.01 -4.38 13.68
N HIS A 160 4.35 -5.51 13.42
CA HIS A 160 4.51 -6.72 14.23
C HIS A 160 5.87 -7.41 14.08
N HIS A 161 6.65 -7.08 13.04
CA HIS A 161 8.01 -7.61 12.84
C HIS A 161 8.95 -7.28 14.00
N LYS A 162 8.79 -6.12 14.66
CA LYS A 162 9.58 -5.76 15.86
C LYS A 162 9.06 -6.37 17.16
N ARG A 163 7.77 -6.74 17.25
CA ARG A 163 7.12 -7.09 18.54
C ARG A 163 7.33 -8.54 19.00
N ARG A 164 7.70 -9.48 18.13
CA ARG A 164 7.96 -10.89 18.52
C ARG A 164 9.44 -11.24 18.37
N GLY A 165 10.26 -10.74 19.29
CA GLY A 165 11.69 -11.08 19.41
C GLY A 165 11.98 -12.53 19.81
N ARG A 166 11.47 -13.53 19.07
CA ARG A 166 11.73 -14.96 19.36
C ARG A 166 12.08 -15.84 18.16
N LEU A 167 12.12 -15.33 16.94
CA LEU A 167 12.55 -16.10 15.77
C LEU A 167 13.41 -15.22 14.87
N PHE A 168 14.56 -14.80 15.40
CA PHE A 168 15.63 -14.18 14.64
C PHE A 168 16.23 -15.25 13.72
N THR A 169 16.19 -15.02 12.41
CA THR A 169 17.13 -15.67 11.48
C THR A 169 18.40 -14.82 11.42
N ASP A 170 19.54 -15.39 11.02
CA ASP A 170 20.84 -14.68 11.00
C ASP A 170 20.80 -13.35 10.19
N SER A 171 19.88 -13.20 9.23
CA SER A 171 19.64 -11.93 8.51
C SER A 171 18.86 -10.86 9.29
N ASP A 172 18.16 -11.24 10.37
CA ASP A 172 17.33 -10.36 11.20
C ASP A 172 18.08 -9.78 12.42
N GLU A 173 19.37 -10.11 12.63
CA GLU A 173 20.25 -9.44 13.60
C GLU A 173 20.74 -8.06 13.11
N ALA A 174 20.32 -7.65 11.92
CA ALA A 174 20.66 -6.38 11.29
C ALA A 174 19.82 -5.14 11.67
N PRO A 175 19.13 -5.00 12.84
CA PRO A 175 18.76 -3.67 13.32
C PRO A 175 19.99 -2.82 13.65
N ASP A 176 21.16 -3.44 13.86
CA ASP A 176 22.41 -2.79 14.30
C ASP A 176 23.64 -3.07 13.43
N SER A 177 23.51 -3.86 12.35
CA SER A 177 24.61 -3.93 11.40
C SER A 177 24.60 -2.62 10.62
N GLN A 178 25.50 -1.69 10.96
CA GLN A 178 25.86 -0.54 10.12
C GLN A 178 26.57 -1.03 8.83
N GLU A 179 26.09 -2.14 8.28
CA GLU A 179 26.65 -2.75 7.10
C GLU A 179 26.39 -1.83 5.92
N PRO A 180 27.44 -1.50 5.17
CA PRO A 180 27.31 -0.63 4.03
C PRO A 180 26.46 -1.33 2.97
N MET A 181 25.38 -0.67 2.56
CA MET A 181 24.57 -1.04 1.40
C MET A 181 24.76 0.02 0.31
N PRO A 182 25.94 0.06 -0.34
CA PRO A 182 26.16 1.04 -1.40
C PRO A 182 25.25 0.74 -2.60
N PHE A 183 24.79 1.79 -3.27
CA PHE A 183 24.09 1.63 -4.53
C PHE A 183 25.01 1.00 -5.59
N ARG A 184 24.61 -0.13 -6.16
CA ARG A 184 25.38 -0.90 -7.17
C ARG A 184 24.84 -0.75 -8.59
N GLY A 185 23.94 0.20 -8.81
CA GLY A 185 23.23 0.38 -10.07
C GLY A 185 21.83 -0.22 -10.04
N ASP A 186 21.08 0.10 -11.09
CA ASP A 186 19.71 -0.36 -11.28
C ASP A 186 19.67 -1.82 -11.76
N GLY A 187 19.69 -2.74 -10.80
CA GLY A 187 19.47 -4.16 -11.01
C GLY A 187 18.07 -4.59 -10.61
N GLU A 188 17.62 -5.73 -11.16
CA GLU A 188 16.31 -6.31 -10.85
C GLU A 188 16.19 -6.72 -9.37
N HIS A 189 17.25 -7.32 -8.82
CA HIS A 189 17.32 -7.79 -7.43
C HIS A 189 18.14 -6.86 -6.53
N LEU A 190 18.51 -5.69 -7.02
CA LEU A 190 19.28 -4.71 -6.26
C LEU A 190 18.35 -3.64 -5.69
N PRO A 191 18.68 -3.09 -4.51
CA PRO A 191 17.93 -1.99 -3.94
C PRO A 191 17.98 -0.77 -4.89
N PRO A 192 16.84 -0.09 -5.12
CA PRO A 192 16.82 1.15 -5.89
C PRO A 192 17.61 2.25 -5.18
N LEU A 193 18.15 3.21 -5.92
CA LEU A 193 18.90 4.33 -5.35
C LEU A 193 18.08 5.07 -4.27
N ALA A 194 16.79 5.25 -4.50
CA ALA A 194 15.90 5.93 -3.58
C ALA A 194 15.81 5.22 -2.21
N TRP A 195 15.84 3.88 -2.19
CA TRP A 195 15.87 3.10 -0.96
C TRP A 195 17.20 3.27 -0.22
N VAL A 196 18.31 3.10 -0.95
CA VAL A 196 19.66 3.24 -0.41
C VAL A 196 19.85 4.63 0.22
N PHE A 197 19.35 5.66 -0.46
CA PHE A 197 19.43 7.04 -0.03
C PHE A 197 18.59 7.31 1.23
N ALA A 198 17.35 6.80 1.27
CA ALA A 198 16.49 6.87 2.45
C ALA A 198 17.09 6.16 3.68
N ARG A 199 18.08 5.29 3.48
CA ARG A 199 18.81 4.57 4.54
C ARG A 199 20.26 5.04 4.72
N LYS A 200 20.64 6.18 4.13
CA LYS A 200 21.99 6.77 4.24
C LYS A 200 23.11 5.75 3.94
N ASP A 201 22.94 4.96 2.88
CA ASP A 201 23.88 3.91 2.46
C ASP A 201 24.10 2.77 3.48
N THR A 202 23.21 2.61 4.46
CA THR A 202 23.26 1.51 5.44
C THR A 202 22.15 0.50 5.21
N TYR A 203 22.42 -0.78 5.45
CA TYR A 203 21.37 -1.79 5.47
C TYR A 203 20.37 -1.48 6.59
N SER A 204 19.08 -1.61 6.30
CA SER A 204 18.04 -1.46 7.30
C SER A 204 16.88 -2.41 7.01
N ASN A 205 16.51 -3.20 8.02
CA ASN A 205 15.28 -3.98 8.03
C ASN A 205 14.05 -3.14 8.44
N LEU A 206 14.19 -1.82 8.54
CA LEU A 206 13.09 -0.91 8.78
C LEU A 206 12.36 -0.67 7.46
N TYR A 207 11.08 -1.03 7.39
CA TYR A 207 10.18 -0.79 6.27
C TYR A 207 8.74 -0.57 6.79
N GLY A 208 7.81 -0.19 5.93
CA GLY A 208 6.41 -0.06 6.34
C GLY A 208 6.20 1.02 7.40
N ALA A 209 5.78 0.65 8.60
CA ALA A 209 5.53 1.62 9.68
C ALA A 209 6.74 2.43 10.15
N TYR A 210 7.94 2.06 9.68
CA TYR A 210 9.19 2.78 9.94
C TYR A 210 9.74 3.45 8.67
N SER A 211 8.88 3.66 7.67
CA SER A 211 9.16 4.37 6.43
C SER A 211 8.10 5.46 6.22
N ILE A 212 8.49 6.50 5.50
CA ILE A 212 7.71 7.72 5.35
C ILE A 212 6.59 7.47 4.35
N ARG A 213 5.34 7.62 4.81
CA ARG A 213 4.15 7.29 4.02
C ARG A 213 4.04 8.16 2.77
N SER A 214 4.37 9.45 2.87
CA SER A 214 4.35 10.37 1.73
C SER A 214 5.21 9.83 0.58
N LEU A 215 6.33 9.13 0.84
CA LEU A 215 7.20 8.53 -0.19
C LEU A 215 6.50 7.51 -1.08
N ARG A 216 5.51 6.81 -0.53
CA ARG A 216 4.80 5.73 -1.22
C ARG A 216 3.87 6.24 -2.30
N GLU A 217 3.29 7.42 -2.11
CA GLU A 217 2.36 8.04 -3.06
C GLU A 217 3.05 8.33 -4.41
N TRP A 218 4.37 8.54 -4.40
CA TRP A 218 5.18 8.72 -5.61
C TRP A 218 5.82 7.43 -6.13
N GLY A 219 5.66 6.32 -5.41
CA GLY A 219 6.28 5.06 -5.75
C GLY A 219 7.81 5.16 -5.82
N TYR A 220 8.42 5.88 -4.89
CA TYR A 220 9.84 6.26 -4.94
C TYR A 220 10.81 5.08 -5.18
N VAL A 221 10.52 3.89 -4.62
CA VAL A 221 11.31 2.66 -4.82
C VAL A 221 11.20 2.07 -6.23
N MET A 222 10.20 2.49 -7.01
CA MET A 222 10.04 2.03 -8.39
C MET A 222 11.00 2.73 -9.33
N TRP A 223 11.46 3.94 -8.97
CA TRP A 223 12.21 4.81 -9.86
C TRP A 223 13.63 4.30 -10.07
N ASP A 224 14.13 4.41 -11.30
CA ASP A 224 15.55 4.22 -11.54
C ASP A 224 16.36 5.43 -11.06
N ALA A 225 17.67 5.25 -10.89
CA ALA A 225 18.56 6.28 -10.40
C ALA A 225 18.56 7.52 -11.31
N SER A 226 18.38 7.33 -12.62
CA SER A 226 18.36 8.43 -13.58
C SER A 226 17.11 9.30 -13.42
N ARG A 227 15.93 8.70 -13.18
CA ARG A 227 14.69 9.42 -12.89
C ARG A 227 14.78 10.16 -11.57
N LEU A 228 15.27 9.50 -10.52
CA LEU A 228 15.38 10.11 -9.19
C LEU A 228 16.25 11.38 -9.22
N THR A 229 17.39 11.31 -9.90
CA THR A 229 18.34 12.44 -10.00
C THR A 229 17.84 13.54 -10.95
N SER A 230 17.31 13.17 -12.13
CA SER A 230 16.89 14.17 -13.13
C SER A 230 15.60 14.91 -12.77
N SER A 231 14.74 14.33 -11.93
CA SER A 231 13.45 14.93 -11.54
C SER A 231 13.50 15.82 -10.30
N GLY A 232 14.65 15.90 -9.61
CA GLY A 232 14.76 16.51 -8.29
C GLY A 232 14.16 15.66 -7.16
N GLY A 233 13.83 14.39 -7.43
CA GLY A 233 13.27 13.49 -6.42
C GLY A 233 14.22 13.19 -5.27
N ALA A 234 15.54 13.24 -5.51
CA ALA A 234 16.54 13.09 -4.44
C ALA A 234 16.45 14.21 -3.39
N ASP A 235 16.21 15.45 -3.83
CA ASP A 235 16.10 16.60 -2.91
C ASP A 235 14.83 16.49 -2.05
N ILE A 236 13.71 16.08 -2.66
CA ILE A 236 12.46 15.83 -1.93
C ILE A 236 12.65 14.70 -0.92
N LEU A 237 13.34 13.63 -1.29
CA LEU A 237 13.59 12.49 -0.40
C LEU A 237 14.40 12.93 0.83
N ASN A 238 15.39 13.81 0.65
CA ASN A 238 16.13 14.39 1.77
C ASN A 238 15.23 15.23 2.68
N ILE A 239 14.43 16.13 2.12
CA ILE A 239 13.56 17.04 2.89
C ILE A 239 12.57 16.23 3.72
N GLU A 240 11.83 15.31 3.09
CA GLU A 240 10.83 14.48 3.77
C GLU A 240 11.48 13.59 4.85
N TRP A 241 12.73 13.16 4.62
CA TRP A 241 13.49 12.39 5.61
C TRP A 241 13.92 13.23 6.81
N GLU A 242 14.40 14.44 6.57
CA GLU A 242 14.74 15.40 7.63
C GLU A 242 13.51 15.74 8.47
N ASP A 243 12.39 16.06 7.82
CA ASP A 243 11.12 16.38 8.48
C ASP A 243 10.65 15.20 9.37
N PHE A 244 10.63 13.98 8.82
CA PHE A 244 10.26 12.77 9.57
C PHE A 244 11.17 12.52 10.79
N CYS A 245 12.47 12.76 10.67
CA CYS A 245 13.39 12.65 11.80
C CYS A 245 13.07 13.70 12.87
N THR A 246 12.78 14.95 12.49
CA THR A 246 12.46 16.02 13.46
C THR A 246 11.14 15.78 14.19
N GLU A 247 10.08 15.34 13.50
CA GLU A 247 8.79 15.02 14.13
C GLU A 247 8.92 13.87 15.15
N SER A 248 9.78 12.90 14.89
CA SER A 248 10.02 11.78 15.81
C SER A 248 10.77 12.14 17.09
N GLU A 249 11.48 13.27 17.11
CA GLU A 249 12.19 13.80 18.28
C GLU A 249 11.28 14.63 19.19
N ASP A 250 10.26 15.29 18.63
CA ASP A 250 9.30 16.12 19.38
C ASP A 250 8.19 15.29 20.08
N ASP A 251 8.02 14.02 19.70
CA ASP A 251 7.09 13.06 20.32
C ASP A 251 7.69 12.28 21.53
N LEU A 252 8.89 12.67 22.00
CA LEU A 252 9.60 12.11 23.17
C LEU A 252 9.60 13.04 24.39
#